data_AF-A0A7X9P7W6-F1
#
_entry.id   AF-A0A7X9P7W6-F1
#
_cell.length_a   1.000
_cell.length_b   1.000
_cell.length_c   1.000
_cell.angle_alpha   90.00
_cell.angle_beta   90.00
_cell.angle_gamma   90.00
#
_symmetry.space_group_name_H-M   'P 1'
#
loop_
_entity.id
_entity.type
_entity.pdbx_description
1 polymer ?
#
loop_
_entity_poly.entity_id
_entity_poly.type
_entity_poly.pdbx_seq_one_letter_code
_entity_poly.pdbx_strand_id
1 'polypeptide(L)'
;MADDKSRSKSERKPKPAAERKTPQAAAKKPETPAAAAATPPPADDLPESVRKELEALEERKREGKVTAFEYAAKRKALLRGIEAPGKPRFGAAPDAPAKPDGGRAAGAEEKPPAAAAGGAKETSSPAEAEGKKPEGQEEKPPEVKLPQAWAAKDQERRGGPKTWSAGTRTDDPTKRVVHPPTADGIGTGKAFLFLFGFRIHSPRDQEFLEKELKEIEDDIAVLRNAGYTVVVDPQATRKDLLDAVTGQGEGVEKLVPAGIYWSAHGSEDGSVQTCDGGFVVPDDLEPDRVDPGLRLMIFASCYVGSRSRTWRKALGGRPMVVGWGRPVTIDRAVEFLQSRADTETDLDDLIRRYLLADAPIPGEGGLAYAPVDDAASRGRLGDVPERLRTVVEMLGAKWRTEPHWVEVDVPLEDNRWEKAKVFVVESSEPYCEGEPMLAVESDVGELTAVVDPQMLLSGFGGPGYARVSLVKSGTDMPRIVVQGFLPIARARDQDLAALVYQVAQVSDRLEQRIFGGDLR
;
A
#
# COMPACT_ATOMS: atom_id res chain seq x y z
N MET A 1 9.26 72.72 6.20
CA MET A 1 7.96 73.43 6.17
C MET A 1 6.98 72.50 5.47
N ALA A 2 6.47 71.42 6.06
CA ALA A 2 5.71 71.20 7.30
C ALA A 2 4.29 71.80 7.26
N ASP A 3 3.31 70.93 7.00
CA ASP A 3 1.88 70.92 7.39
C ASP A 3 1.41 69.48 7.08
N ASP A 4 1.53 68.49 7.96
CA ASP A 4 0.83 68.21 9.22
C ASP A 4 -0.71 68.17 9.12
N LYS A 5 -1.25 66.99 8.84
CA LYS A 5 -2.64 66.63 9.14
C LYS A 5 -2.71 65.26 9.81
N SER A 6 -2.83 65.35 11.13
CA SER A 6 -3.25 64.34 12.10
C SER A 6 -4.39 63.41 11.61
N ARG A 7 -4.19 62.10 11.73
CA ARG A 7 -5.27 61.11 11.86
C ARG A 7 -5.12 60.36 13.19
N SER A 8 -6.14 60.52 14.01
CA SER A 8 -6.32 59.96 15.34
C SER A 8 -6.36 58.43 15.35
N LYS A 9 -5.59 57.80 16.25
CA LYS A 9 -5.73 56.41 16.66
C LYS A 9 -7.03 56.23 17.45
N SER A 10 -7.89 55.30 17.02
CA SER A 10 -8.97 54.76 17.85
C SER A 10 -8.52 53.45 18.48
N GLU A 11 -8.42 53.45 19.81
CA GLU A 11 -8.19 52.26 20.62
C GLU A 11 -9.40 51.31 20.52
N ARG A 12 -9.20 50.11 19.99
CA ARG A 12 -10.19 49.02 20.07
C ARG A 12 -10.04 48.31 21.41
N LYS A 13 -11.04 48.45 22.28
CA LYS A 13 -11.23 47.61 23.47
C LYS A 13 -11.51 46.14 23.05
N PRO A 14 -10.96 45.14 23.77
CA PRO A 14 -11.27 43.73 23.51
C PRO A 14 -12.70 43.39 23.97
N LYS A 15 -13.39 42.62 23.14
CA LYS A 15 -14.75 42.10 23.36
C LYS A 15 -14.69 40.92 24.36
N PRO A 16 -15.60 40.81 25.35
CA PRO A 16 -15.56 39.71 26.31
C PRO A 16 -15.90 38.37 25.66
N ALA A 17 -15.24 37.31 26.14
CA ALA A 17 -15.42 35.93 25.70
C ALA A 17 -16.84 35.44 26.00
N ALA A 18 -17.47 34.81 25.00
CA ALA A 18 -18.76 34.17 25.16
C ALA A 18 -18.61 32.86 25.94
N GLU A 19 -19.40 32.70 27.02
CA GLU A 19 -19.52 31.47 27.79
C GLU A 19 -20.01 30.32 26.90
N ARG A 20 -19.21 29.26 26.79
CA ARG A 20 -19.61 27.99 26.18
C ARG A 20 -20.54 27.25 27.16
N LYS A 21 -21.81 27.11 26.77
CA LYS A 21 -22.74 26.18 27.42
C LYS A 21 -22.31 24.73 27.18
N THR A 22 -22.15 23.98 28.26
CA THR A 22 -21.92 22.54 28.30
C THR A 22 -23.13 21.80 27.69
N PRO A 23 -22.96 20.83 26.77
CA PRO A 23 -24.06 19.99 26.31
C PRO A 23 -24.44 18.98 27.40
N GLN A 24 -25.73 18.90 27.72
CA GLN A 24 -26.29 17.83 28.55
C GLN A 24 -26.20 16.48 27.83
N ALA A 25 -25.76 15.47 28.56
CA ALA A 25 -25.67 14.09 28.10
C ALA A 25 -27.07 13.53 27.77
N ALA A 26 -27.26 13.09 26.52
CA ALA A 26 -28.41 12.29 26.14
C ALA A 26 -28.25 10.86 26.68
N ALA A 27 -29.29 10.35 27.35
CA ALA A 27 -29.33 9.00 27.89
C ALA A 27 -29.18 7.95 26.78
N LYS A 28 -28.20 7.05 26.94
CA LYS A 28 -28.00 5.89 26.05
C LYS A 28 -29.15 4.91 26.19
N LYS A 29 -29.73 4.53 25.05
CA LYS A 29 -30.63 3.38 24.88
C LYS A 29 -29.81 2.09 25.08
N PRO A 30 -30.30 1.05 25.77
CA PRO A 30 -29.55 -0.20 25.91
C PRO A 30 -29.44 -0.91 24.56
N GLU A 31 -28.20 -1.10 24.08
CA GLU A 31 -27.91 -1.90 22.90
C GLU A 31 -27.92 -3.39 23.26
N THR A 32 -28.71 -4.15 22.52
CA THR A 32 -28.72 -5.61 22.53
C THR A 32 -27.38 -6.14 21.99
N PRO A 33 -26.71 -7.11 22.65
CA PRO A 33 -25.41 -7.59 22.19
C PRO A 33 -25.50 -8.23 20.79
N ALA A 34 -24.58 -7.84 19.91
CA ALA A 34 -24.40 -8.43 18.60
C ALA A 34 -23.95 -9.89 18.75
N ALA A 35 -24.80 -10.82 18.30
CA ALA A 35 -24.43 -12.23 18.21
C ALA A 35 -23.28 -12.41 17.21
N ALA A 36 -22.23 -13.11 17.66
CA ALA A 36 -21.09 -13.50 16.83
C ALA A 36 -21.56 -14.23 15.57
N ALA A 37 -21.08 -13.81 14.40
CA ALA A 37 -21.37 -14.47 13.14
C ALA A 37 -20.66 -15.83 13.10
N ALA A 38 -21.41 -16.91 13.30
CA ALA A 38 -20.93 -18.26 13.05
C ALA A 38 -20.71 -18.47 11.54
N THR A 39 -19.65 -19.20 11.19
CA THR A 39 -19.40 -19.68 9.82
C THR A 39 -20.59 -20.50 9.35
N PRO A 40 -21.17 -20.24 8.16
CA PRO A 40 -22.33 -21.00 7.69
C PRO A 40 -21.93 -22.48 7.48
N PRO A 41 -22.82 -23.43 7.83
CA PRO A 41 -22.54 -24.85 7.67
C PRO A 41 -22.33 -25.24 6.20
N PRO A 42 -21.63 -26.35 5.91
CA PRO A 42 -21.50 -26.90 4.56
C PRO A 42 -22.88 -27.10 3.92
N ALA A 43 -22.98 -26.96 2.59
CA ALA A 43 -24.26 -26.99 1.86
C ALA A 43 -25.08 -28.27 2.09
N ASP A 44 -24.43 -29.39 2.45
CA ASP A 44 -25.05 -30.68 2.68
C ASP A 44 -25.81 -30.79 4.03
N ASP A 45 -25.48 -29.92 4.99
CA ASP A 45 -26.05 -29.90 6.35
C ASP A 45 -27.22 -28.90 6.51
N LEU A 46 -27.65 -28.25 5.42
CA LEU A 46 -28.76 -27.30 5.45
C LEU A 46 -30.12 -28.03 5.47
N PRO A 47 -31.14 -27.53 6.21
CA PRO A 47 -32.51 -28.04 6.09
C PRO A 47 -32.98 -28.00 4.63
N GLU A 48 -33.71 -29.03 4.19
CA GLU A 48 -34.14 -29.18 2.79
C GLU A 48 -34.97 -27.97 2.30
N SER A 49 -35.73 -27.33 3.19
CA SER A 49 -36.47 -26.09 2.90
C SER A 49 -35.55 -24.92 2.53
N VAL A 50 -34.42 -24.78 3.24
CA VAL A 50 -33.45 -23.70 2.99
C VAL A 50 -32.66 -23.97 1.71
N ARG A 51 -32.35 -25.23 1.39
CA ARG A 51 -31.72 -25.61 0.12
C ARG A 51 -32.61 -25.24 -1.08
N LYS A 52 -33.89 -25.60 -1.04
CA LYS A 52 -34.85 -25.27 -2.11
C LYS A 52 -35.00 -23.75 -2.30
N GLU A 53 -34.99 -22.97 -1.22
CA GLU A 53 -35.06 -21.51 -1.31
C GLU A 53 -33.77 -20.88 -1.84
N LEU A 54 -32.60 -21.46 -1.54
CA LEU A 54 -31.32 -21.03 -2.11
C LEU A 54 -31.20 -21.35 -3.60
N GLU A 55 -31.63 -22.54 -4.02
CA GLU A 55 -31.67 -22.93 -5.45
C GLU A 55 -32.60 -22.02 -6.25
N ALA A 56 -33.80 -21.73 -5.73
CA ALA A 56 -34.73 -20.79 -6.38
C ALA A 56 -34.16 -19.35 -6.42
N LEU A 57 -33.39 -18.94 -5.41
CA LEU A 57 -32.74 -17.63 -5.39
C LEU A 57 -31.56 -17.55 -6.39
N GLU A 58 -30.81 -18.64 -6.58
CA GLU A 58 -29.77 -18.77 -7.59
C GLU A 58 -30.33 -18.76 -9.01
N GLU A 59 -31.44 -19.46 -9.24
CA GLU A 59 -32.14 -19.45 -10.53
C GLU A 59 -32.62 -18.04 -10.88
N ARG A 60 -33.23 -17.32 -9.93
CA ARG A 60 -33.64 -15.92 -10.14
C ARG A 60 -32.47 -14.98 -10.41
N LYS A 61 -31.30 -15.22 -9.80
CA LYS A 61 -30.07 -14.46 -10.11
C LYS A 61 -29.60 -14.76 -11.52
N ARG A 62 -29.62 -16.03 -11.95
CA ARG A 62 -29.24 -16.46 -13.30
C ARG A 62 -30.16 -15.87 -14.38
N GLU A 63 -31.45 -15.73 -14.06
CA GLU A 63 -32.44 -15.08 -14.93
C GLU A 63 -32.40 -13.54 -14.88
N GLY A 64 -31.52 -12.93 -14.07
CA GLY A 64 -31.41 -11.47 -13.93
C GLY A 64 -32.58 -10.81 -13.17
N LYS A 65 -33.43 -11.60 -12.50
CA LYS A 65 -34.60 -11.12 -11.73
C LYS A 65 -34.25 -10.62 -10.32
N VAL A 66 -32.98 -10.70 -9.94
CA VAL A 66 -32.43 -10.13 -8.69
C VAL A 66 -30.99 -9.72 -8.94
N THR A 67 -30.62 -8.56 -8.41
CA THR A 67 -29.24 -8.05 -8.49
C THR A 67 -28.30 -8.87 -7.60
N ALA A 68 -26.99 -8.78 -7.85
CA ALA A 68 -25.98 -9.45 -7.03
C ALA A 68 -26.04 -9.03 -5.55
N PHE A 69 -26.41 -7.77 -5.29
CA PHE A 69 -26.59 -7.23 -3.94
C PHE A 69 -27.81 -7.84 -3.24
N GLU A 70 -28.96 -7.89 -3.93
CA GLU A 70 -30.18 -8.51 -3.39
C GLU A 70 -30.01 -10.02 -3.17
N TYR A 71 -29.26 -10.68 -4.05
CA TYR A 71 -28.88 -12.09 -3.88
C TYR A 71 -28.08 -12.30 -2.59
N ALA A 72 -27.02 -11.50 -2.37
CA ALA A 72 -26.20 -11.60 -1.18
C ALA A 72 -26.99 -11.31 0.11
N ALA A 73 -27.86 -10.31 0.10
CA ALA A 73 -28.71 -9.96 1.24
C ALA A 73 -29.72 -11.05 1.59
N LYS A 74 -30.43 -11.61 0.59
CA LYS A 74 -31.42 -12.68 0.78
C LYS A 74 -30.78 -14.00 1.19
N ARG A 75 -29.64 -14.36 0.57
CA ARG A 75 -28.85 -15.54 0.96
C ARG A 75 -28.37 -15.45 2.41
N LYS A 76 -27.90 -14.27 2.84
CA LYS A 76 -27.50 -14.02 4.23
C LYS A 76 -28.66 -14.13 5.22
N ALA A 77 -29.87 -13.69 4.83
CA ALA A 77 -31.07 -13.81 5.66
C ALA A 77 -31.50 -15.27 5.84
N LEU A 78 -31.48 -16.07 4.77
CA LEU A 78 -31.84 -17.50 4.80
C LEU A 78 -30.94 -18.32 5.71
N LEU A 79 -29.65 -17.98 5.76
CA LEU A 79 -28.66 -18.70 6.55
C LEU A 79 -28.60 -18.24 8.03
N ARG A 80 -29.31 -17.18 8.41
CA ARG A 80 -29.20 -16.55 9.75
C ARG A 80 -29.89 -17.34 10.88
N GLY A 81 -30.64 -18.39 10.56
CA GLY A 81 -31.48 -19.14 11.51
C GLY A 81 -31.04 -20.58 11.79
N ILE A 82 -29.86 -21.01 11.33
CA ILE A 82 -29.41 -22.41 11.45
C ILE A 82 -28.28 -22.48 12.49
N GLU A 83 -28.58 -22.98 13.69
CA GLU A 83 -27.57 -23.29 14.71
C GLU A 83 -26.81 -24.58 14.36
N ALA A 84 -25.49 -24.59 14.57
CA ALA A 84 -24.63 -25.75 14.36
C ALA A 84 -24.83 -26.81 15.46
N PRO A 85 -24.81 -28.12 15.14
CA PRO A 85 -24.98 -29.16 16.14
C PRO A 85 -23.72 -29.38 17.00
N GLY A 86 -23.86 -29.13 18.31
CA GLY A 86 -23.27 -29.93 19.40
C GLY A 86 -21.81 -29.70 19.84
N LYS A 87 -21.63 -29.14 21.04
CA LYS A 87 -20.51 -29.50 21.95
C LYS A 87 -21.06 -29.85 23.35
N PRO A 88 -20.46 -30.83 24.05
CA PRO A 88 -21.01 -31.39 25.29
C PRO A 88 -20.87 -30.43 26.48
N ARG A 89 -21.89 -30.39 27.34
CA ARG A 89 -21.88 -29.67 28.62
C ARG A 89 -20.98 -30.40 29.62
N PHE A 90 -19.85 -29.80 29.99
CA PHE A 90 -19.15 -30.16 31.22
C PHE A 90 -19.54 -29.21 32.36
N GLY A 91 -19.76 -29.83 33.52
CA GLY A 91 -20.52 -29.30 34.64
C GLY A 91 -19.78 -28.39 35.63
N ALA A 92 -20.48 -28.22 36.74
CA ALA A 92 -20.31 -27.25 37.82
C ALA A 92 -18.89 -27.11 38.40
N ALA A 93 -18.60 -25.86 38.80
CA ALA A 93 -17.47 -25.46 39.62
C ALA A 93 -17.51 -26.09 41.03
N PRO A 94 -16.34 -26.28 41.66
CA PRO A 94 -16.24 -26.26 43.11
C PRO A 94 -15.49 -25.01 43.63
N ASP A 95 -15.81 -24.75 44.89
CA ASP A 95 -15.59 -23.59 45.73
C ASP A 95 -14.15 -23.05 45.88
N ALA A 96 -14.12 -21.76 46.23
CA ALA A 96 -12.97 -21.00 46.69
C ALA A 96 -12.33 -21.56 47.98
N PRO A 97 -11.02 -21.37 48.19
CA PRO A 97 -10.45 -21.36 49.53
C PRO A 97 -10.20 -19.95 50.06
N ALA A 98 -10.28 -19.87 51.39
CA ALA A 98 -10.31 -18.69 52.23
C ALA A 98 -8.98 -17.93 52.37
N LYS A 99 -9.11 -16.73 52.96
CA LYS A 99 -8.08 -15.75 53.32
C LYS A 99 -6.96 -16.27 54.25
N PRO A 100 -5.81 -15.56 54.30
CA PRO A 100 -4.60 -15.99 54.98
C PRO A 100 -4.57 -15.56 56.45
N ASP A 101 -3.89 -16.36 57.27
CA ASP A 101 -3.42 -15.98 58.61
C ASP A 101 -1.90 -15.76 58.59
N GLY A 102 -1.48 -14.75 59.35
CA GLY A 102 -0.14 -14.17 59.30
C GLY A 102 0.94 -14.94 60.06
N GLY A 103 2.18 -14.52 59.81
CA GLY A 103 3.36 -14.98 60.53
C GLY A 103 4.57 -14.11 60.21
N ARG A 104 4.93 -13.26 61.16
CA ARG A 104 6.06 -12.31 61.17
C ARG A 104 7.36 -13.07 61.50
N ALA A 105 8.49 -12.72 60.90
CA ALA A 105 9.74 -12.29 61.56
C ALA A 105 11.02 -12.47 60.71
N ALA A 106 11.88 -11.44 60.80
CA ALA A 106 13.36 -11.41 60.67
C ALA A 106 14.00 -12.01 59.40
N GLY A 107 14.86 -11.33 58.65
CA GLY A 107 15.88 -10.36 59.02
C GLY A 107 17.24 -10.96 58.72
N ALA A 108 17.86 -10.56 57.61
CA ALA A 108 19.32 -10.64 57.39
C ALA A 108 19.68 -9.79 56.17
N GLU A 109 20.38 -8.69 56.43
CA GLU A 109 21.18 -7.96 55.46
C GLU A 109 22.34 -8.84 54.98
N GLU A 110 22.64 -8.84 53.68
CA GLU A 110 24.02 -8.98 53.25
C GLU A 110 24.28 -8.17 51.96
N LYS A 111 25.30 -7.33 52.05
CA LYS A 111 25.78 -6.40 51.03
C LYS A 111 26.55 -7.14 49.92
N PRO A 112 26.67 -6.52 48.73
CA PRO A 112 27.35 -7.12 47.57
C PRO A 112 28.87 -6.90 47.65
N PRO A 113 29.70 -7.78 47.05
CA PRO A 113 31.07 -7.41 46.75
C PRO A 113 31.17 -6.71 45.40
N ALA A 114 32.10 -5.77 45.41
CA ALA A 114 32.42 -4.81 44.38
C ALA A 114 33.28 -5.40 43.25
N ALA A 115 33.37 -4.58 42.20
CA ALA A 115 34.22 -4.71 41.03
C ALA A 115 35.70 -5.00 41.34
N ALA A 116 36.32 -5.80 40.46
CA ALA A 116 37.76 -5.80 40.27
C ALA A 116 38.05 -5.41 38.82
N ALA A 117 38.68 -4.25 38.67
CA ALA A 117 39.42 -3.84 37.50
C ALA A 117 40.77 -4.55 37.44
N GLY A 118 41.25 -4.79 36.23
CA GLY A 118 42.60 -5.27 35.93
C GLY A 118 42.53 -6.37 34.86
N GLY A 119 43.27 -6.33 33.77
CA GLY A 119 44.27 -5.38 33.30
C GLY A 119 44.59 -5.74 31.86
N ALA A 120 45.13 -4.75 31.15
CA ALA A 120 45.66 -4.92 29.81
C ALA A 120 46.69 -6.06 29.75
N LYS A 121 46.57 -6.90 28.72
CA LYS A 121 47.71 -7.63 28.16
C LYS A 121 47.67 -7.48 26.65
N GLU A 122 48.59 -6.66 26.18
CA GLU A 122 49.15 -6.75 24.84
C GLU A 122 49.70 -8.17 24.63
N THR A 123 49.32 -8.79 23.53
CA THR A 123 50.10 -9.86 22.91
C THR A 123 50.09 -9.63 21.40
N SER A 124 51.20 -9.06 20.93
CA SER A 124 51.98 -9.47 19.76
C SER A 124 51.23 -10.00 18.53
N SER A 125 51.35 -9.24 17.44
CA SER A 125 51.27 -9.74 16.06
C SER A 125 52.11 -11.00 15.84
N PRO A 126 51.68 -11.84 14.89
CA PRO A 126 52.64 -12.33 13.91
C PRO A 126 52.14 -12.21 12.47
N ALA A 127 53.08 -11.77 11.64
CA ALA A 127 53.37 -12.23 10.28
C ALA A 127 52.29 -12.12 9.19
N GLU A 128 52.67 -11.33 8.18
CA GLU A 128 52.20 -11.35 6.81
C GLU A 128 52.11 -12.78 6.27
N ALA A 129 50.93 -13.14 5.75
CA ALA A 129 50.76 -14.20 4.79
C ALA A 129 50.02 -13.60 3.58
N GLU A 130 50.71 -13.57 2.44
CA GLU A 130 50.16 -13.21 1.13
C GLU A 130 48.96 -14.13 0.80
N GLY A 131 47.75 -13.60 0.98
CA GLY A 131 46.50 -14.24 0.61
C GLY A 131 45.93 -13.58 -0.64
N LYS A 132 45.88 -14.34 -1.74
CA LYS A 132 45.26 -14.00 -3.03
C LYS A 132 43.95 -13.23 -2.88
N LYS A 133 43.88 -12.09 -3.57
CA LYS A 133 42.65 -11.35 -3.89
C LYS A 133 41.62 -12.31 -4.51
N PRO A 134 40.44 -12.54 -3.91
CA PRO A 134 39.37 -13.21 -4.63
C PRO A 134 38.85 -12.23 -5.69
N GLU A 135 38.97 -12.63 -6.95
CA GLU A 135 38.33 -11.97 -8.07
C GLU A 135 36.83 -11.85 -7.78
N GLY A 136 36.33 -10.62 -7.84
CA GLY A 136 34.90 -10.34 -7.66
C GLY A 136 34.12 -11.09 -8.73
N GLN A 137 33.25 -12.00 -8.28
CA GLN A 137 32.16 -12.44 -9.11
C GLN A 137 31.28 -11.21 -9.35
N GLU A 138 31.22 -10.74 -10.58
CA GLU A 138 30.12 -9.89 -11.03
C GLU A 138 28.82 -10.67 -10.76
N GLU A 139 28.14 -10.34 -9.66
CA GLU A 139 26.78 -10.78 -9.42
C GLU A 139 25.92 -10.24 -10.56
N LYS A 140 25.59 -11.11 -11.52
CA LYS A 140 24.53 -10.84 -12.48
C LYS A 140 23.28 -10.44 -11.68
N PRO A 141 22.59 -9.36 -12.08
CA PRO A 141 21.32 -9.01 -11.44
C PRO A 141 20.39 -10.23 -11.47
N PRO A 142 19.63 -10.47 -10.39
CA PRO A 142 18.78 -11.64 -10.29
C PRO A 142 17.83 -11.72 -11.48
N GLU A 143 17.82 -12.88 -12.14
CA GLU A 143 16.94 -13.16 -13.26
C GLU A 143 15.49 -13.11 -12.78
N VAL A 144 14.79 -12.03 -13.14
CA VAL A 144 13.39 -11.80 -12.79
C VAL A 144 12.54 -12.86 -13.51
N LYS A 145 11.96 -13.78 -12.75
CA LYS A 145 10.99 -14.75 -13.29
C LYS A 145 9.72 -14.00 -13.70
N LEU A 146 9.57 -13.78 -15.00
CA LEU A 146 8.33 -13.27 -15.60
C LEU A 146 7.17 -14.24 -15.27
N PRO A 147 5.97 -13.76 -14.90
CA PRO A 147 4.84 -14.64 -14.63
C PRO A 147 4.46 -15.47 -15.88
N GLN A 148 4.31 -16.78 -15.73
CA GLN A 148 3.77 -17.66 -16.80
C GLN A 148 2.40 -17.20 -17.34
N ALA A 149 1.68 -16.36 -16.58
CA ALA A 149 0.39 -15.79 -16.95
C ALA A 149 0.43 -14.88 -18.20
N TRP A 150 1.59 -14.36 -18.59
CA TRP A 150 1.70 -13.51 -19.79
C TRP A 150 1.57 -14.32 -21.09
N ALA A 151 2.12 -15.54 -21.12
CA ALA A 151 2.00 -16.43 -22.28
C ALA A 151 0.60 -17.08 -22.37
N ALA A 152 -0.06 -17.34 -21.23
CA ALA A 152 -1.40 -17.91 -21.19
C ALA A 152 -2.50 -16.90 -21.56
N LYS A 153 -2.34 -15.62 -21.17
CA LYS A 153 -3.26 -14.54 -21.57
C LYS A 153 -3.20 -14.22 -23.06
N ASP A 154 -2.18 -14.66 -23.80
CA ASP A 154 -2.09 -14.47 -25.26
C ASP A 154 -3.20 -15.21 -26.04
N GLN A 155 -3.74 -16.31 -25.48
CA GLN A 155 -4.91 -17.00 -26.04
C GLN A 155 -6.24 -16.32 -25.68
N GLU A 156 -6.37 -15.71 -24.49
CA GLU A 156 -7.51 -14.85 -24.15
C GLU A 156 -7.44 -13.48 -24.86
N ARG A 157 -6.25 -12.94 -25.15
CA ARG A 157 -5.99 -11.72 -25.93
C ARG A 157 -6.54 -11.77 -27.35
N ARG A 158 -6.62 -12.97 -27.97
CA ARG A 158 -7.26 -13.18 -29.28
C ARG A 158 -8.79 -13.26 -29.20
N GLY A 159 -9.31 -13.53 -28.00
CA GLY A 159 -10.72 -13.40 -27.67
C GLY A 159 -10.98 -12.07 -26.96
N GLY A 160 -10.63 -10.95 -27.60
CA GLY A 160 -11.05 -9.63 -27.12
C GLY A 160 -12.56 -9.60 -26.85
N PRO A 161 -13.06 -8.60 -26.07
CA PRO A 161 -14.49 -8.38 -25.95
C PRO A 161 -15.11 -8.46 -27.34
N LYS A 162 -16.18 -9.25 -27.53
CA LYS A 162 -16.85 -9.45 -28.83
C LYS A 162 -16.82 -8.12 -29.58
N THR A 163 -15.95 -8.03 -30.59
CA THR A 163 -15.87 -6.85 -31.44
C THR A 163 -17.27 -6.64 -32.00
N TRP A 164 -17.97 -5.63 -31.52
CA TRP A 164 -19.13 -5.13 -32.23
C TRP A 164 -18.56 -4.39 -33.43
N SER A 165 -18.35 -5.18 -34.49
CA SER A 165 -17.73 -4.85 -35.79
C SER A 165 -16.24 -4.50 -35.80
N ALA A 166 -15.54 -5.06 -36.78
CA ALA A 166 -14.16 -4.75 -37.09
C ALA A 166 -14.09 -3.35 -37.73
N GLY A 167 -13.37 -2.42 -37.11
CA GLY A 167 -13.00 -1.14 -37.73
C GLY A 167 -13.38 0.13 -36.98
N THR A 168 -14.06 0.06 -35.84
CA THR A 168 -14.45 1.26 -35.07
C THR A 168 -13.78 1.26 -33.70
N ARG A 169 -12.98 2.32 -33.45
CA ARG A 169 -12.71 2.85 -32.11
C ARG A 169 -14.01 2.80 -31.29
N THR A 170 -13.97 2.20 -30.10
CA THR A 170 -15.16 2.16 -29.21
C THR A 170 -15.25 3.43 -28.36
N ASP A 171 -14.15 4.17 -28.31
CA ASP A 171 -14.04 5.51 -27.78
C ASP A 171 -14.60 6.56 -28.76
N ASP A 172 -15.01 7.70 -28.20
CA ASP A 172 -15.45 8.89 -28.92
C ASP A 172 -14.24 9.85 -29.06
N PRO A 173 -13.57 9.88 -30.23
CA PRO A 173 -12.37 10.71 -30.42
C PRO A 173 -12.68 12.21 -30.31
N THR A 174 -13.95 12.63 -30.37
CA THR A 174 -14.34 14.03 -30.16
C THR A 174 -14.24 14.48 -28.71
N LYS A 175 -14.06 13.53 -27.77
CA LYS A 175 -13.83 13.82 -26.35
C LYS A 175 -12.41 14.25 -26.05
N ARG A 176 -11.46 13.97 -26.94
CA ARG A 176 -10.09 14.45 -26.81
C ARG A 176 -10.05 15.95 -26.99
N VAL A 177 -9.36 16.62 -26.07
CA VAL A 177 -9.12 18.06 -26.14
C VAL A 177 -7.62 18.31 -26.24
N VAL A 178 -7.24 19.11 -27.24
CA VAL A 178 -5.86 19.58 -27.40
C VAL A 178 -5.81 21.04 -26.96
N HIS A 179 -5.05 21.30 -25.92
CA HIS A 179 -4.83 22.62 -25.38
C HIS A 179 -3.50 23.18 -25.90
N PRO A 180 -3.52 24.21 -26.78
CA PRO A 180 -2.29 24.83 -27.25
C PRO A 180 -1.59 25.60 -26.12
N PRO A 181 -0.26 25.79 -26.21
CA PRO A 181 0.50 26.59 -25.26
C PRO A 181 -0.03 28.03 -25.20
N THR A 182 0.07 28.65 -24.03
CA THR A 182 -0.34 30.05 -23.82
C THR A 182 0.84 31.03 -23.83
N ALA A 183 2.07 30.51 -23.71
CA ALA A 183 3.31 31.26 -23.82
C ALA A 183 4.42 30.35 -24.37
N ASP A 184 5.53 30.92 -24.81
CA ASP A 184 6.74 30.15 -25.10
C ASP A 184 7.49 29.81 -23.80
N GLY A 185 8.23 28.71 -23.80
CA GLY A 185 9.01 28.31 -22.63
C GLY A 185 9.77 27.00 -22.83
N ILE A 186 10.14 26.36 -21.72
CA ILE A 186 10.89 25.09 -21.72
C ILE A 186 10.14 23.94 -22.40
N GLY A 187 8.81 24.06 -22.50
CA GLY A 187 7.91 23.14 -23.17
C GLY A 187 7.73 23.37 -24.66
N THR A 188 8.27 24.46 -25.24
CA THR A 188 8.07 24.76 -26.66
C THR A 188 8.54 23.59 -27.54
N GLY A 189 7.65 23.10 -28.42
CA GLY A 189 7.90 21.93 -29.27
C GLY A 189 7.70 20.57 -28.58
N LYS A 190 7.20 20.56 -27.34
CA LYS A 190 6.95 19.36 -26.55
C LYS A 190 5.47 19.24 -26.18
N ALA A 191 5.06 18.02 -25.86
CA ALA A 191 3.71 17.70 -25.42
C ALA A 191 3.71 17.05 -24.03
N PHE A 192 2.62 17.26 -23.29
CA PHE A 192 2.25 16.46 -22.12
C PHE A 192 0.85 15.88 -22.34
N LEU A 193 0.65 14.60 -22.05
CA LEU A 193 -0.60 13.91 -22.36
C LEU A 193 -1.24 13.34 -21.08
N PHE A 194 -2.46 13.77 -20.76
CA PHE A 194 -3.34 13.16 -19.78
C PHE A 194 -4.28 12.18 -20.51
N LEU A 195 -4.08 10.89 -20.29
CA LEU A 195 -4.76 9.79 -20.97
C LEU A 195 -5.48 8.93 -19.93
N PHE A 196 -6.76 8.65 -20.16
CA PHE A 196 -7.58 7.89 -19.21
C PHE A 196 -8.08 6.58 -19.84
N GLY A 197 -7.69 5.46 -19.24
CA GLY A 197 -8.07 4.09 -19.65
C GLY A 197 -9.27 3.52 -18.90
N PHE A 198 -10.07 4.36 -18.24
CA PHE A 198 -11.29 3.97 -17.52
C PHE A 198 -12.39 3.49 -18.48
N ARG A 199 -13.11 2.40 -18.14
CA ARG A 199 -14.08 1.81 -19.08
C ARG A 199 -15.26 2.73 -19.32
N ILE A 200 -15.53 3.04 -20.58
CA ILE A 200 -16.61 3.95 -21.00
C ILE A 200 -18.00 3.49 -20.57
N HIS A 201 -18.22 2.19 -20.40
CA HIS A 201 -19.51 1.62 -20.03
C HIS A 201 -19.63 1.28 -18.53
N SER A 202 -18.60 1.54 -17.71
CA SER A 202 -18.62 1.30 -16.27
C SER A 202 -18.99 2.59 -15.55
N PRO A 203 -20.20 2.71 -14.93
CA PRO A 203 -20.58 3.92 -14.20
C PRO A 203 -19.60 4.27 -13.09
N ARG A 204 -19.00 3.25 -12.46
CA ARG A 204 -17.99 3.44 -11.41
C ARG A 204 -16.69 4.02 -11.96
N ASP A 205 -16.23 3.53 -13.11
CA ASP A 205 -15.01 4.06 -13.73
C ASP A 205 -15.24 5.50 -14.23
N GLN A 206 -16.43 5.81 -14.73
CA GLN A 206 -16.79 7.17 -15.12
C GLN A 206 -16.85 8.12 -13.91
N GLU A 207 -17.30 7.66 -12.74
CA GLU A 207 -17.21 8.45 -11.51
C GLU A 207 -15.75 8.79 -11.13
N PHE A 208 -14.82 7.84 -11.34
CA PHE A 208 -13.41 8.06 -11.03
C PHE A 208 -12.79 9.05 -12.00
N LEU A 209 -13.04 8.86 -13.29
CA LEU A 209 -12.65 9.77 -14.35
C LEU A 209 -13.13 11.21 -14.06
N GLU A 210 -14.41 11.38 -13.73
CA GLU A 210 -14.99 12.70 -13.41
C GLU A 210 -14.36 13.37 -12.19
N LYS A 211 -13.87 12.59 -11.22
CA LYS A 211 -13.16 13.12 -10.05
C LYS A 211 -11.76 13.58 -10.46
N GLU A 212 -10.99 12.74 -11.14
CA GLU A 212 -9.62 13.10 -11.55
C GLU A 212 -9.59 14.27 -12.54
N LEU A 213 -10.50 14.33 -13.51
CA LEU A 213 -10.56 15.44 -14.48
C LEU A 213 -10.75 16.81 -13.82
N LYS A 214 -11.36 16.88 -12.63
CA LYS A 214 -11.55 18.15 -11.91
C LYS A 214 -10.27 18.67 -11.25
N GLU A 215 -9.29 17.79 -11.04
CA GLU A 215 -8.08 18.09 -10.26
C GLU A 215 -6.86 18.37 -11.15
N ILE A 216 -6.98 18.28 -12.49
CA ILE A 216 -5.83 18.48 -13.40
C ILE A 216 -5.82 19.85 -14.12
N GLU A 217 -6.83 20.69 -13.88
CA GLU A 217 -6.98 21.96 -14.63
C GLU A 217 -5.85 22.96 -14.34
N ASP A 218 -5.35 23.00 -13.11
CA ASP A 218 -4.20 23.80 -12.72
C ASP A 218 -2.90 23.26 -13.31
N ASP A 219 -2.70 21.93 -13.35
CA ASP A 219 -1.57 21.31 -14.06
C ASP A 219 -1.58 21.65 -15.55
N ILE A 220 -2.75 21.57 -16.20
CA ILE A 220 -2.93 21.96 -17.61
C ILE A 220 -2.52 23.44 -17.77
N ALA A 221 -2.97 24.32 -16.88
CA ALA A 221 -2.63 25.74 -16.96
C ALA A 221 -1.12 25.99 -16.78
N VAL A 222 -0.48 25.33 -15.82
CA VAL A 222 0.96 25.44 -15.56
C VAL A 222 1.78 24.95 -16.76
N LEU A 223 1.46 23.78 -17.30
CA LEU A 223 2.15 23.20 -18.46
C LEU A 223 1.99 24.08 -19.70
N ARG A 224 0.78 24.57 -19.98
CA ARG A 224 0.53 25.46 -21.13
C ARG A 224 1.28 26.78 -21.02
N ASN A 225 1.36 27.34 -19.81
CA ASN A 225 2.12 28.56 -19.55
C ASN A 225 3.63 28.34 -19.68
N ALA A 226 4.11 27.11 -19.50
CA ALA A 226 5.51 26.74 -19.74
C ALA A 226 5.81 26.38 -21.20
N GLY A 227 4.83 26.48 -22.11
CA GLY A 227 4.98 26.26 -23.55
C GLY A 227 4.70 24.85 -24.04
N TYR A 228 4.19 23.96 -23.20
CA TYR A 228 3.75 22.63 -23.62
C TYR A 228 2.41 22.70 -24.36
N THR A 229 2.25 21.88 -25.39
CA THR A 229 0.93 21.46 -25.85
C THR A 229 0.41 20.38 -24.91
N VAL A 230 -0.81 20.52 -24.39
CA VAL A 230 -1.38 19.55 -23.46
C VAL A 230 -2.55 18.82 -24.12
N VAL A 231 -2.55 17.49 -24.08
CA VAL A 231 -3.66 16.66 -24.57
C VAL A 231 -4.38 16.06 -23.38
N VAL A 232 -5.70 16.15 -23.36
CA VAL A 232 -6.56 15.45 -22.41
C VAL A 232 -7.45 14.50 -23.20
N ASP A 233 -7.32 13.21 -22.96
CA ASP A 233 -8.15 12.18 -23.58
C ASP A 233 -8.83 11.30 -22.52
N PRO A 234 -10.13 11.51 -22.27
CA PRO A 234 -10.88 10.74 -21.27
C PRO A 234 -11.19 9.29 -21.70
N GLN A 235 -10.89 8.90 -22.94
CA GLN A 235 -11.21 7.59 -23.50
C GLN A 235 -10.02 7.03 -24.27
N ALA A 236 -8.87 6.95 -23.61
CA ALA A 236 -7.64 6.48 -24.22
C ALA A 236 -7.63 4.95 -24.40
N THR A 237 -7.29 4.53 -25.62
CA THR A 237 -7.17 3.12 -26.02
C THR A 237 -5.73 2.62 -25.92
N ARG A 238 -5.55 1.31 -26.20
CA ARG A 238 -4.21 0.73 -26.35
C ARG A 238 -3.37 1.47 -27.40
N LYS A 239 -3.98 1.85 -28.53
CA LYS A 239 -3.26 2.55 -29.60
C LYS A 239 -2.76 3.90 -29.13
N ASP A 240 -3.58 4.64 -28.37
CA ASP A 240 -3.22 5.96 -27.89
C ASP A 240 -1.99 5.93 -26.96
N LEU A 241 -1.90 4.94 -26.07
CA LEU A 241 -0.71 4.77 -25.23
C LEU A 241 0.56 4.48 -26.06
N LEU A 242 0.47 3.54 -27.01
CA LEU A 242 1.60 3.13 -27.84
C LEU A 242 2.07 4.25 -28.79
N ASP A 243 1.14 5.05 -29.29
CA ASP A 243 1.46 6.19 -30.14
C ASP A 243 2.02 7.35 -29.30
N ALA A 244 1.49 7.59 -28.10
CA ALA A 244 1.97 8.65 -27.21
C ALA A 244 3.45 8.47 -26.85
N VAL A 245 3.87 7.26 -26.46
CA VAL A 245 5.27 7.00 -26.09
C VAL A 245 6.24 7.06 -27.27
N THR A 246 5.76 7.00 -28.51
CA THR A 246 6.57 7.09 -29.73
C THR A 246 6.48 8.45 -30.42
N GLY A 247 5.82 9.44 -29.80
CA GLY A 247 5.66 10.79 -30.38
C GLY A 247 4.69 10.86 -31.57
N GLN A 248 3.81 9.86 -31.69
CA GLN A 248 2.80 9.73 -32.74
C GLN A 248 1.37 9.95 -32.23
N GLY A 249 1.22 10.42 -30.99
CA GLY A 249 -0.08 10.69 -30.38
C GLY A 249 -0.90 11.68 -31.22
N GLU A 250 -2.18 11.39 -31.43
CA GLU A 250 -3.03 12.23 -32.26
C GLU A 250 -3.30 13.59 -31.58
N GLY A 251 -3.17 14.66 -32.35
CA GLY A 251 -3.21 16.05 -31.90
C GLY A 251 -1.85 16.65 -31.55
N VAL A 252 -0.80 15.84 -31.50
CA VAL A 252 0.58 16.25 -31.18
C VAL A 252 1.59 15.62 -32.13
N GLU A 253 1.17 15.33 -33.36
CA GLU A 253 2.01 14.73 -34.39
C GLU A 253 3.22 15.65 -34.63
N LYS A 254 4.44 15.14 -34.37
CA LYS A 254 5.74 15.84 -34.45
C LYS A 254 6.16 16.63 -33.20
N LEU A 255 5.40 16.60 -32.12
CA LEU A 255 5.87 17.11 -30.84
C LEU A 255 6.59 15.99 -30.07
N VAL A 256 7.59 16.38 -29.30
CA VAL A 256 8.31 15.47 -28.40
C VAL A 256 7.42 15.19 -27.18
N PRO A 257 7.05 13.93 -26.88
CA PRO A 257 6.23 13.61 -25.71
C PRO A 257 7.10 13.72 -24.45
N ALA A 258 7.07 14.86 -23.75
CA ALA A 258 7.93 15.07 -22.58
C ALA A 258 7.42 14.31 -21.35
N GLY A 259 6.11 14.15 -21.22
CA GLY A 259 5.50 13.36 -20.17
C GLY A 259 4.11 12.85 -20.51
N ILE A 260 3.73 11.74 -19.89
CA ILE A 260 2.43 11.09 -20.05
C ILE A 260 1.91 10.74 -18.66
N TYR A 261 0.67 11.14 -18.39
CA TYR A 261 -0.13 10.69 -17.27
C TYR A 261 -1.18 9.70 -17.81
N TRP A 262 -1.11 8.45 -17.40
CA TRP A 262 -2.06 7.39 -17.71
C TRP A 262 -2.82 7.00 -16.46
N SER A 263 -4.12 7.27 -16.40
CA SER A 263 -4.97 6.84 -15.29
C SER A 263 -5.95 5.77 -15.71
N ALA A 264 -5.91 4.63 -15.01
CA ALA A 264 -6.74 3.47 -15.27
C ALA A 264 -6.62 2.45 -14.14
N HIS A 265 -7.46 1.41 -14.18
CA HIS A 265 -7.23 0.21 -13.37
C HIS A 265 -5.91 -0.47 -13.76
N GLY A 266 -5.19 -0.97 -12.76
CA GLY A 266 -4.01 -1.81 -12.95
C GLY A 266 -4.20 -3.21 -12.37
N SER A 267 -3.45 -4.18 -12.89
CA SER A 267 -3.49 -5.58 -12.41
C SER A 267 -2.18 -5.96 -11.74
N GLU A 268 -2.18 -6.98 -10.88
CA GLU A 268 -1.00 -7.49 -10.14
C GLU A 268 0.20 -7.84 -11.04
N ASP A 269 -0.07 -8.17 -12.30
CA ASP A 269 0.95 -8.47 -13.30
C ASP A 269 1.60 -7.20 -13.92
N GLY A 270 1.21 -6.01 -13.46
CA GLY A 270 1.68 -4.71 -13.93
C GLY A 270 0.97 -4.20 -15.18
N SER A 271 -0.02 -4.94 -15.71
CA SER A 271 -0.81 -4.46 -16.86
C SER A 271 -1.71 -3.29 -16.49
N VAL A 272 -1.93 -2.40 -17.45
CA VAL A 272 -2.83 -1.24 -17.31
C VAL A 272 -4.02 -1.38 -18.25
N GLN A 273 -5.21 -1.03 -17.76
CA GLN A 273 -6.45 -1.12 -18.52
C GLN A 273 -6.60 0.03 -19.52
N THR A 274 -7.32 -0.23 -20.61
CA THR A 274 -7.73 0.74 -21.62
C THR A 274 -9.25 0.94 -21.60
N CYS A 275 -9.73 2.07 -22.13
CA CYS A 275 -11.13 2.48 -22.00
C CYS A 275 -12.14 1.53 -22.68
N ASP A 276 -11.67 0.74 -23.64
CA ASP A 276 -12.40 -0.29 -24.39
C ASP A 276 -12.41 -1.66 -23.68
N GLY A 277 -11.84 -1.73 -22.46
CA GLY A 277 -11.75 -2.94 -21.65
C GLY A 277 -10.55 -3.83 -21.97
N GLY A 278 -9.68 -3.40 -22.89
CA GLY A 278 -8.38 -4.02 -23.15
C GLY A 278 -7.33 -3.73 -22.08
N PHE A 279 -6.09 -4.14 -22.37
CA PHE A 279 -4.94 -3.94 -21.50
C PHE A 279 -3.67 -3.66 -22.31
N VAL A 280 -2.73 -2.93 -21.70
CA VAL A 280 -1.36 -2.77 -22.17
C VAL A 280 -0.40 -3.35 -21.15
N VAL A 281 0.60 -4.08 -21.62
CA VAL A 281 1.70 -4.64 -20.81
C VAL A 281 3.04 -4.11 -21.28
N PRO A 282 4.11 -4.21 -20.46
CA PRO A 282 5.45 -3.83 -20.88
C PRO A 282 5.90 -4.47 -22.21
N ASP A 283 5.55 -5.75 -22.44
CA ASP A 283 5.92 -6.48 -23.67
C ASP A 283 5.22 -5.95 -24.95
N ASP A 284 4.21 -5.09 -24.82
CA ASP A 284 3.59 -4.43 -25.97
C ASP A 284 4.43 -3.29 -26.56
N LEU A 285 5.46 -2.85 -25.82
CA LEU A 285 6.33 -1.74 -26.20
C LEU A 285 7.59 -2.24 -26.89
N GLU A 286 8.08 -1.44 -27.83
CA GLU A 286 9.37 -1.62 -28.49
C GLU A 286 10.34 -0.57 -27.95
N PRO A 287 11.27 -0.91 -27.03
CA PRO A 287 12.10 0.06 -26.31
C PRO A 287 12.88 1.03 -27.20
N ASP A 288 13.33 0.55 -28.36
CA ASP A 288 14.10 1.33 -29.34
C ASP A 288 13.25 2.35 -30.12
N ARG A 289 11.92 2.18 -30.12
CA ARG A 289 10.98 3.09 -30.79
C ARG A 289 10.44 4.18 -29.87
N VAL A 290 10.64 4.05 -28.56
CA VAL A 290 10.21 5.04 -27.58
C VAL A 290 10.99 6.34 -27.79
N ASP A 291 10.27 7.45 -27.84
CA ASP A 291 10.84 8.75 -28.15
C ASP A 291 11.90 9.13 -27.09
N PRO A 292 13.11 9.55 -27.50
CA PRO A 292 14.18 9.91 -26.57
C PRO A 292 13.86 11.07 -25.63
N GLY A 293 12.89 11.92 -25.98
CA GLY A 293 12.47 13.04 -25.17
C GLY A 293 11.43 12.70 -24.10
N LEU A 294 10.95 11.44 -24.03
CA LEU A 294 10.07 11.01 -22.94
C LEU A 294 10.84 10.94 -21.63
N ARG A 295 10.43 11.79 -20.68
CA ARG A 295 11.08 11.91 -19.37
C ARG A 295 10.24 11.37 -18.23
N LEU A 296 8.92 11.53 -18.31
CA LEU A 296 8.01 11.21 -17.23
C LEU A 296 6.88 10.31 -17.73
N MET A 297 6.76 9.11 -17.18
CA MET A 297 5.65 8.20 -17.41
C MET A 297 4.96 7.94 -16.08
N ILE A 298 3.80 8.54 -15.86
CA ILE A 298 3.00 8.36 -14.66
C ILE A 298 1.85 7.43 -14.98
N PHE A 299 1.86 6.25 -14.37
CA PHE A 299 0.72 5.35 -14.35
C PHE A 299 -0.01 5.51 -13.02
N ALA A 300 -1.09 6.28 -13.00
CA ALA A 300 -2.03 6.31 -11.88
C ALA A 300 -2.87 5.02 -11.87
N SER A 301 -2.19 3.88 -11.75
CA SER A 301 -2.73 2.53 -11.82
C SER A 301 -2.10 1.63 -10.76
N CYS A 302 -2.93 0.77 -10.17
CA CYS A 302 -2.52 -0.21 -9.16
C CYS A 302 -1.40 -1.12 -9.67
N TYR A 303 -0.47 -1.52 -8.80
CA TYR A 303 0.64 -2.46 -9.06
C TYR A 303 1.66 -2.06 -10.14
N VAL A 304 1.51 -0.93 -10.83
CA VAL A 304 2.53 -0.48 -11.79
C VAL A 304 3.81 -0.06 -11.06
N GLY A 305 3.68 0.56 -9.89
CA GLY A 305 4.81 0.95 -9.06
C GLY A 305 5.70 -0.23 -8.68
N SER A 306 5.09 -1.39 -8.37
CA SER A 306 5.81 -2.61 -8.00
C SER A 306 6.53 -3.28 -9.18
N ARG A 307 6.21 -2.85 -10.41
CA ARG A 307 6.79 -3.28 -11.70
C ARG A 307 7.48 -2.12 -12.44
N SER A 308 7.85 -1.06 -11.72
CA SER A 308 8.32 0.18 -12.34
C SER A 308 9.64 0.00 -13.09
N ARG A 309 10.52 -0.91 -12.68
CA ARG A 309 11.75 -1.22 -13.45
C ARG A 309 11.45 -1.95 -14.75
N THR A 310 10.50 -2.87 -14.73
CA THR A 310 10.03 -3.59 -15.91
C THR A 310 9.44 -2.61 -16.93
N TRP A 311 8.55 -1.72 -16.49
CA TRP A 311 8.00 -0.67 -17.34
C TRP A 311 9.08 0.29 -17.84
N ARG A 312 10.02 0.69 -16.99
CA ARG A 312 11.11 1.59 -17.38
C ARG A 312 11.97 0.96 -18.46
N LYS A 313 12.31 -0.33 -18.35
CA LYS A 313 13.04 -1.07 -19.38
C LYS A 313 12.26 -1.14 -20.69
N ALA A 314 10.97 -1.44 -20.64
CA ALA A 314 10.08 -1.43 -21.81
C ALA A 314 10.00 -0.05 -22.48
N LEU A 315 10.15 1.01 -21.69
CA LEU A 315 10.22 2.41 -22.15
C LEU A 315 11.64 2.86 -22.54
N GLY A 316 12.56 1.92 -22.78
CA GLY A 316 13.93 2.24 -23.21
C GLY A 316 14.86 2.75 -22.11
N GLY A 317 14.54 2.50 -20.84
CA GLY A 317 15.40 2.79 -19.67
C GLY A 317 15.47 4.27 -19.25
N ARG A 318 14.89 5.16 -20.05
CA ARG A 318 15.07 6.61 -19.97
C ARG A 318 14.09 7.33 -19.03
N PRO A 319 12.76 7.21 -19.22
CA PRO A 319 11.83 7.97 -18.39
C PRO A 319 11.80 7.48 -16.95
N MET A 320 11.46 8.39 -16.04
CA MET A 320 11.00 8.02 -14.71
C MET A 320 9.61 7.39 -14.84
N VAL A 321 9.46 6.18 -14.30
CA VAL A 321 8.15 5.50 -14.22
C VAL A 321 7.60 5.65 -12.83
N VAL A 322 6.40 6.21 -12.73
CA VAL A 322 5.66 6.42 -11.49
C VAL A 322 4.41 5.55 -11.52
N GLY A 323 4.06 4.95 -10.38
CA GLY A 323 2.76 4.30 -10.23
C GLY A 323 2.56 3.68 -8.85
N TRP A 324 1.44 3.04 -8.61
CA TRP A 324 1.13 2.51 -7.27
C TRP A 324 1.73 1.11 -7.07
N GLY A 325 2.34 0.85 -5.92
CA GLY A 325 2.86 -0.49 -5.59
C GLY A 325 1.76 -1.53 -5.38
N ARG A 326 0.59 -1.07 -4.93
CA ARG A 326 -0.58 -1.86 -4.53
C ARG A 326 -1.88 -1.14 -4.93
N PRO A 327 -3.06 -1.73 -4.68
CA PRO A 327 -4.31 -1.03 -4.83
C PRO A 327 -4.35 0.21 -3.93
N VAL A 328 -4.95 1.27 -4.44
CA VAL A 328 -5.17 2.52 -3.71
C VAL A 328 -6.64 2.88 -3.69
N THR A 329 -7.04 3.66 -2.70
CA THR A 329 -8.38 4.26 -2.69
C THR A 329 -8.47 5.38 -3.72
N ILE A 330 -9.69 5.66 -4.17
CA ILE A 330 -9.95 6.78 -5.10
C ILE A 330 -9.56 8.10 -4.46
N ASP A 331 -9.86 8.27 -3.18
CA ASP A 331 -9.52 9.50 -2.45
C ASP A 331 -8.01 9.71 -2.44
N ARG A 332 -7.21 8.64 -2.28
CA ARG A 332 -5.75 8.72 -2.36
C ARG A 332 -5.25 9.04 -3.77
N ALA A 333 -5.88 8.46 -4.81
CA ALA A 333 -5.55 8.78 -6.19
C ALA A 333 -5.83 10.26 -6.53
N VAL A 334 -6.96 10.79 -6.03
CA VAL A 334 -7.33 12.21 -6.14
C VAL A 334 -6.36 13.09 -5.35
N GLU A 335 -5.99 12.72 -4.12
CA GLU A 335 -5.00 13.47 -3.33
C GLU A 335 -3.63 13.57 -4.00
N PHE A 336 -3.25 12.61 -4.85
CA PHE A 336 -2.00 12.67 -5.62
C PHE A 336 -2.02 13.77 -6.71
N LEU A 337 -3.20 14.17 -7.18
CA LEU A 337 -3.39 15.25 -8.14
C LEU A 337 -3.49 16.62 -7.47
N GLN A 338 -3.51 16.67 -6.14
CA GLN A 338 -3.66 17.92 -5.40
C GLN A 338 -2.30 18.42 -4.93
N SER A 339 -2.00 19.67 -5.24
CA SER A 339 -0.80 20.34 -4.74
C SER A 339 -0.77 20.38 -3.21
N ARG A 340 0.25 19.79 -2.61
CA ARG A 340 0.37 19.66 -1.16
C ARG A 340 1.75 20.06 -0.67
N ALA A 341 1.78 21.07 0.19
CA ALA A 341 3.04 21.57 0.76
C ALA A 341 3.76 20.58 1.69
N ASP A 342 3.08 19.52 2.14
CA ASP A 342 3.62 18.47 3.00
C ASP A 342 4.12 17.23 2.23
N THR A 343 4.05 17.24 0.90
CA THR A 343 4.58 16.20 0.02
C THR A 343 5.69 16.75 -0.89
N GLU A 344 6.51 15.85 -1.45
CA GLU A 344 7.46 16.17 -2.54
C GLU A 344 7.31 15.23 -3.74
N THR A 345 6.16 14.57 -3.82
CA THR A 345 5.90 13.43 -4.69
C THR A 345 4.49 13.43 -5.27
N ASP A 346 3.73 14.52 -5.13
CA ASP A 346 2.45 14.69 -5.83
C ASP A 346 2.69 15.03 -7.32
N LEU A 347 1.63 15.07 -8.13
CA LEU A 347 1.74 15.34 -9.56
C LEU A 347 2.44 16.68 -9.85
N ASP A 348 2.08 17.74 -9.12
CA ASP A 348 2.70 19.06 -9.24
C ASP A 348 4.20 19.00 -8.99
N ASP A 349 4.64 18.29 -7.96
CA ASP A 349 6.05 18.14 -7.62
C ASP A 349 6.82 17.43 -8.73
N LEU A 350 6.23 16.40 -9.34
CA LEU A 350 6.85 15.68 -10.46
C LEU A 350 6.96 16.56 -11.71
N ILE A 351 5.89 17.28 -12.05
CA ILE A 351 5.89 18.23 -13.16
C ILE A 351 6.92 19.33 -12.90
N ARG A 352 6.88 19.96 -11.72
CA ARG A 352 7.77 21.05 -11.35
C ARG A 352 9.23 20.61 -11.38
N ARG A 353 9.55 19.46 -10.78
CA ARG A 353 10.93 18.98 -10.64
C ARG A 353 11.48 18.48 -11.97
N TYR A 354 10.74 17.64 -12.70
CA TYR A 354 11.29 16.92 -13.85
C TYR A 354 10.94 17.52 -15.20
N LEU A 355 9.89 18.34 -15.31
CA LEU A 355 9.54 18.99 -16.58
C LEU A 355 9.91 20.47 -16.57
N LEU A 356 9.57 21.21 -15.51
CA LEU A 356 9.77 22.66 -15.46
C LEU A 356 11.19 23.06 -15.03
N ALA A 357 11.74 22.40 -14.01
CA ALA A 357 13.10 22.63 -13.53
C ALA A 357 14.17 21.79 -14.26
N ASP A 358 13.74 20.87 -15.14
CA ASP A 358 14.62 20.00 -15.93
C ASP A 358 15.59 19.16 -15.07
N ALA A 359 15.19 18.76 -13.86
CA ALA A 359 16.05 17.98 -12.98
C ALA A 359 16.44 16.63 -13.63
N PRO A 360 17.68 16.14 -13.39
CA PRO A 360 18.11 14.85 -13.93
C PRO A 360 17.20 13.74 -13.42
N ILE A 361 16.78 12.85 -14.33
CA ILE A 361 16.01 11.66 -13.96
C ILE A 361 16.92 10.72 -13.16
N PRO A 362 16.51 10.28 -11.95
CA PRO A 362 17.28 9.31 -11.19
C PRO A 362 17.52 8.04 -12.01
N GLY A 363 18.76 7.56 -12.02
CA GLY A 363 19.12 6.28 -12.66
C GLY A 363 18.52 5.08 -11.91
N GLU A 364 18.55 3.90 -12.52
CA GLU A 364 18.01 2.65 -11.92
C GLU A 364 18.66 2.31 -10.57
N GLY A 365 19.91 2.74 -10.35
CA GLY A 365 20.66 2.57 -9.10
C GLY A 365 20.39 3.63 -8.02
N GLY A 366 19.47 4.58 -8.25
CA GLY A 366 19.13 5.64 -7.28
C GLY A 366 18.51 5.13 -5.98
N LEU A 367 17.94 3.91 -6.00
CA LEU A 367 17.60 3.16 -4.80
C LEU A 367 18.79 2.26 -4.46
N ALA A 368 19.83 2.83 -3.86
CA ALA A 368 21.03 2.14 -3.38
C ALA A 368 20.73 1.27 -2.14
N TYR A 369 19.69 0.46 -2.22
CA TYR A 369 19.28 -0.47 -1.18
C TYR A 369 19.34 -1.88 -1.77
N ALA A 370 20.21 -2.71 -1.22
CA ALA A 370 20.11 -4.16 -1.41
C ALA A 370 19.05 -4.64 -0.40
N PRO A 371 17.79 -4.88 -0.84
CA PRO A 371 16.76 -5.33 0.09
C PRO A 371 17.20 -6.65 0.73
N VAL A 372 17.04 -6.73 2.05
CA VAL A 372 17.32 -7.95 2.81
C VAL A 372 16.19 -8.96 2.60
N ASP A 373 16.44 -10.23 2.88
CA ASP A 373 15.35 -11.21 2.93
C ASP A 373 14.36 -10.83 4.04
N ASP A 374 13.07 -11.08 3.82
CA ASP A 374 12.06 -10.86 4.85
C ASP A 374 12.32 -11.76 6.06
N ALA A 375 12.08 -11.27 7.28
CA ALA A 375 12.42 -12.05 8.47
C ALA A 375 11.55 -13.30 8.56
N ALA A 376 10.31 -13.21 8.07
CA ALA A 376 9.35 -14.31 8.04
C ALA A 376 9.82 -15.51 7.20
N SER A 377 10.63 -15.34 6.15
CA SER A 377 11.13 -16.46 5.34
C SER A 377 12.15 -17.35 6.06
N ARG A 378 12.82 -16.79 7.08
CA ARG A 378 13.71 -17.53 7.99
C ARG A 378 13.01 -17.94 9.30
N GLY A 379 11.72 -17.61 9.41
CA GLY A 379 10.90 -17.87 10.58
C GLY A 379 10.65 -19.37 10.78
N ARG A 380 10.55 -19.76 12.04
CA ARG A 380 10.03 -21.07 12.46
C ARG A 380 8.92 -20.89 13.48
N LEU A 381 8.03 -21.87 13.54
CA LEU A 381 6.86 -21.81 14.39
C LEU A 381 7.20 -21.88 15.90
N GLY A 382 8.15 -22.74 16.29
CA GLY A 382 8.53 -22.89 17.71
C GLY A 382 7.33 -23.19 18.61
N ASP A 383 7.32 -22.57 19.79
CA ASP A 383 6.23 -22.59 20.79
C ASP A 383 5.28 -21.37 20.65
N VAL A 384 5.35 -20.65 19.53
CA VAL A 384 4.56 -19.44 19.29
C VAL A 384 3.04 -19.68 19.40
N PRO A 385 2.45 -20.77 18.85
CA PRO A 385 1.01 -21.01 18.97
C PRO A 385 0.53 -21.10 20.42
N GLU A 386 1.30 -21.75 21.30
CA GLU A 386 0.99 -21.87 22.72
C GLU A 386 1.05 -20.51 23.42
N ARG A 387 2.12 -19.75 23.16
CA ARG A 387 2.34 -18.42 23.74
C ARG A 387 1.31 -17.39 23.28
N LEU A 388 0.82 -17.50 22.05
CA LEU A 388 -0.11 -16.52 21.49
C LEU A 388 -1.55 -16.66 21.98
N ARG A 389 -1.94 -17.77 22.63
CA ARG A 389 -3.34 -17.93 23.09
C ARG A 389 -3.77 -16.78 23.99
N THR A 390 -2.99 -16.50 25.02
CA THR A 390 -3.27 -15.40 25.96
C THR A 390 -3.10 -14.03 25.31
N VAL A 391 -2.11 -13.88 24.42
CA VAL A 391 -1.86 -12.61 23.71
C VAL A 391 -3.03 -12.23 22.79
N VAL A 392 -3.54 -13.19 22.03
CA VAL A 392 -4.69 -12.97 21.13
C VAL A 392 -5.91 -12.58 21.93
N GLU A 393 -6.17 -13.25 23.07
CA GLU A 393 -7.27 -12.88 23.97
C GLU A 393 -7.12 -11.46 24.52
N MET A 394 -5.91 -11.07 24.94
CA MET A 394 -5.61 -9.72 25.42
C MET A 394 -5.86 -8.66 24.35
N LEU A 395 -5.55 -8.96 23.08
CA LEU A 395 -5.73 -8.05 21.96
C LEU A 395 -7.16 -8.06 21.40
N GLY A 396 -7.99 -9.04 21.76
CA GLY A 396 -9.25 -9.29 21.05
C GLY A 396 -9.05 -9.71 19.59
N ALA A 397 -7.89 -10.29 19.28
CA ALA A 397 -7.48 -10.65 17.93
C ALA A 397 -8.08 -11.98 17.46
N LYS A 398 -7.94 -12.24 16.16
CA LYS A 398 -8.12 -13.58 15.58
C LYS A 398 -6.77 -14.11 15.14
N TRP A 399 -6.62 -15.43 15.05
CA TRP A 399 -5.37 -16.00 14.59
C TRP A 399 -5.56 -17.34 13.90
N ARG A 400 -4.57 -17.69 13.07
CA ARG A 400 -4.43 -19.01 12.45
C ARG A 400 -2.95 -19.39 12.38
N THR A 401 -2.69 -20.69 12.43
CA THR A 401 -1.34 -21.23 12.29
C THR A 401 -1.02 -21.47 10.82
N GLU A 402 0.12 -20.95 10.38
CA GLU A 402 0.75 -21.24 9.10
C GLU A 402 1.99 -22.13 9.32
N PRO A 403 2.60 -22.73 8.28
CA PRO A 403 3.72 -23.65 8.46
C PRO A 403 4.93 -23.07 9.22
N HIS A 404 5.18 -21.77 9.07
CA HIS A 404 6.38 -21.10 9.59
C HIS A 404 6.09 -19.94 10.56
N TRP A 405 4.83 -19.53 10.70
CA TRP A 405 4.42 -18.42 11.55
C TRP A 405 2.97 -18.61 12.04
N VAL A 406 2.57 -17.79 12.99
CA VAL A 406 1.16 -17.56 13.33
C VAL A 406 0.72 -16.24 12.73
N GLU A 407 -0.33 -16.26 11.91
CA GLU A 407 -0.97 -15.04 11.41
C GLU A 407 -2.00 -14.57 12.46
N VAL A 408 -1.88 -13.32 12.87
CA VAL A 408 -2.76 -12.66 13.84
C VAL A 408 -3.43 -11.48 13.15
N ASP A 409 -4.77 -11.50 13.08
CA ASP A 409 -5.57 -10.36 12.67
C ASP A 409 -5.77 -9.47 13.91
N VAL A 410 -5.04 -8.36 13.95
CA VAL A 410 -5.03 -7.41 15.07
C VAL A 410 -6.11 -6.36 14.88
N PRO A 411 -7.09 -6.22 15.79
CA PRO A 411 -8.06 -5.13 15.72
C PRO A 411 -7.38 -3.80 16.08
N LEU A 412 -7.63 -2.79 15.26
CA LEU A 412 -7.13 -1.44 15.42
C LEU A 412 -8.29 -0.46 15.64
N GLU A 413 -7.95 0.82 15.78
CA GLU A 413 -8.93 1.90 15.85
C GLU A 413 -9.81 1.95 14.58
N ASP A 414 -10.98 2.57 14.69
CA ASP A 414 -11.93 2.74 13.58
C ASP A 414 -12.43 1.44 12.92
N ASN A 415 -12.47 0.35 13.68
CA ASN A 415 -12.87 -1.00 13.23
C ASN A 415 -11.98 -1.58 12.11
N ARG A 416 -10.75 -1.09 11.99
CA ARG A 416 -9.77 -1.63 11.05
C ARG A 416 -9.07 -2.86 11.63
N TRP A 417 -8.52 -3.67 10.74
CA TRP A 417 -7.79 -4.88 11.08
C TRP A 417 -6.49 -4.92 10.30
N GLU A 418 -5.41 -5.27 10.98
CA GLU A 418 -4.10 -5.42 10.35
C GLU A 418 -3.50 -6.79 10.65
N LYS A 419 -2.83 -7.36 9.64
CA LYS A 419 -2.26 -8.70 9.72
C LYS A 419 -0.83 -8.63 10.21
N ALA A 420 -0.55 -9.37 11.27
CA ALA A 420 0.78 -9.55 11.82
C ALA A 420 1.17 -11.03 11.76
N LYS A 421 2.35 -11.32 11.21
CA LYS A 421 2.99 -12.63 11.25
C LYS A 421 3.88 -12.69 12.48
N VAL A 422 3.68 -13.69 13.33
CA VAL A 422 4.47 -13.91 14.54
C VAL A 422 5.23 -15.22 14.41
N PHE A 423 6.55 -15.20 14.60
CA PHE A 423 7.42 -16.34 14.39
C PHE A 423 8.69 -16.24 15.23
N VAL A 424 9.48 -17.31 15.25
CA VAL A 424 10.80 -17.34 15.91
C VAL A 424 11.90 -17.24 14.86
N VAL A 425 12.92 -16.42 15.14
CA VAL A 425 14.18 -16.37 14.38
C VAL A 425 15.36 -16.40 15.34
N GLU A 426 16.53 -16.79 14.85
CA GLU A 426 17.78 -16.58 15.56
C GLU A 426 18.33 -15.19 15.24
N SER A 427 18.73 -14.45 16.27
CA SER A 427 19.36 -13.15 16.06
C SER A 427 20.70 -13.33 15.35
N SER A 428 20.94 -12.44 14.38
CA SER A 428 22.23 -12.29 13.69
C SER A 428 22.92 -10.97 14.05
N GLU A 429 22.37 -10.23 15.01
CA GLU A 429 22.90 -8.94 15.44
C GLU A 429 24.06 -9.14 16.43
N PRO A 430 25.07 -8.25 16.41
CA PRO A 430 26.18 -8.30 17.35
C PRO A 430 25.73 -8.38 18.81
N TYR A 431 26.38 -9.24 19.59
CA TYR A 431 26.17 -9.45 21.03
C TYR A 431 24.88 -10.19 21.43
N CYS A 432 24.07 -10.64 20.48
CA CYS A 432 22.96 -11.56 20.73
C CYS A 432 22.88 -12.67 19.68
N GLU A 433 24.00 -12.98 19.02
CA GLU A 433 24.07 -13.98 17.96
C GLU A 433 23.55 -15.35 18.43
N GLY A 434 22.65 -15.95 17.66
CA GLY A 434 22.04 -17.24 17.98
C GLY A 434 20.98 -17.19 19.09
N GLU A 435 20.72 -16.03 19.72
CA GLU A 435 19.64 -15.90 20.69
C GLU A 435 18.28 -16.06 19.96
N PRO A 436 17.36 -16.91 20.46
CA PRO A 436 16.04 -17.05 19.87
C PRO A 436 15.19 -15.81 20.17
N MET A 437 14.81 -15.13 19.10
CA MET A 437 13.98 -13.94 19.09
C MET A 437 12.58 -14.30 18.62
N LEU A 438 11.59 -13.78 19.31
CA LEU A 438 10.25 -13.67 18.79
C LEU A 438 10.23 -12.45 17.88
N ALA A 439 9.86 -12.67 16.63
CA ALA A 439 9.71 -11.65 15.62
C ALA A 439 8.23 -11.47 15.27
N VAL A 440 7.84 -10.22 15.05
CA VAL A 440 6.57 -9.85 14.46
C VAL A 440 6.85 -9.07 13.18
N GLU A 441 6.16 -9.41 12.10
CA GLU A 441 6.25 -8.72 10.81
C GLU A 441 4.84 -8.44 10.27
N SER A 442 4.58 -7.22 9.83
CA SER A 442 3.34 -6.83 9.14
C SER A 442 3.68 -6.18 7.80
N ASP A 443 2.88 -6.47 6.78
CA ASP A 443 3.12 -6.02 5.41
C ASP A 443 2.47 -4.66 5.14
N VAL A 444 3.27 -3.70 4.67
CA VAL A 444 2.80 -2.39 4.22
C VAL A 444 2.63 -2.35 2.72
N GLY A 445 3.37 -3.15 1.95
CA GLY A 445 3.26 -3.23 0.48
C GLY A 445 4.49 -2.75 -0.29
N GLU A 446 4.45 -2.94 -1.61
CA GLU A 446 5.56 -2.63 -2.50
C GLU A 446 5.84 -1.12 -2.65
N LEU A 447 7.12 -0.78 -2.71
CA LEU A 447 7.58 0.58 -2.96
C LEU A 447 7.17 1.05 -4.36
N THR A 448 7.02 2.36 -4.52
CA THR A 448 6.99 3.04 -5.82
C THR A 448 8.26 3.86 -6.03
N ALA A 449 8.68 4.02 -7.29
CA ALA A 449 9.93 4.69 -7.66
C ALA A 449 10.04 6.16 -7.22
N VAL A 450 8.93 6.79 -6.83
CA VAL A 450 8.89 8.22 -6.49
C VAL A 450 9.16 8.49 -5.02
N VAL A 451 9.02 7.46 -4.19
CA VAL A 451 8.93 7.66 -2.77
C VAL A 451 10.30 7.39 -2.14
N ASP A 452 10.93 8.45 -1.65
CA ASP A 452 12.14 8.34 -0.82
C ASP A 452 11.78 7.61 0.48
N PRO A 453 12.38 6.45 0.76
CA PRO A 453 12.18 5.74 2.01
C PRO A 453 12.43 6.62 3.24
N GLN A 454 13.42 7.53 3.21
CA GLN A 454 13.69 8.41 4.35
C GLN A 454 12.53 9.37 4.63
N MET A 455 11.88 9.87 3.58
CA MET A 455 10.68 10.70 3.71
C MET A 455 9.47 9.90 4.20
N LEU A 456 9.27 8.66 3.71
CA LEU A 456 8.19 7.79 4.23
C LEU A 456 8.29 7.55 5.71
N LEU A 457 9.53 7.35 6.17
CA LEU A 457 9.85 7.02 7.55
C LEU A 457 9.91 8.25 8.45
N SER A 458 9.84 9.46 7.88
CA SER A 458 9.72 10.69 8.65
C SER A 458 8.45 10.67 9.51
N GLY A 459 8.63 10.85 10.82
CA GLY A 459 7.55 10.78 11.82
C GLY A 459 7.33 9.39 12.44
N PHE A 460 7.98 8.34 11.94
CA PHE A 460 7.91 6.98 12.52
C PHE A 460 9.11 6.62 13.41
N GLY A 461 10.04 7.56 13.64
CA GLY A 461 11.24 7.38 14.48
C GLY A 461 10.99 7.46 16.00
N GLY A 462 9.76 7.22 16.46
CA GLY A 462 9.45 7.19 17.89
C GLY A 462 10.08 5.98 18.59
N PRO A 463 10.43 6.07 19.89
CA PRO A 463 10.86 4.90 20.65
C PRO A 463 9.72 3.87 20.70
N GLY A 464 10.00 2.63 20.31
CA GLY A 464 9.00 1.55 20.27
C GLY A 464 9.61 0.22 19.85
N TYR A 465 8.76 -0.82 19.79
CA TYR A 465 9.18 -2.16 19.36
C TYR A 465 9.23 -2.33 17.84
N ALA A 466 8.58 -1.43 17.11
CA ALA A 466 8.42 -1.49 15.66
C ALA A 466 9.53 -0.70 14.95
N ARG A 467 10.11 -1.29 13.91
CA ARG A 467 10.98 -0.66 12.92
C ARG A 467 10.43 -0.92 11.53
N VAL A 468 10.72 -0.04 10.58
CA VAL A 468 10.35 -0.24 9.18
C VAL A 468 11.57 -0.71 8.40
N SER A 469 11.37 -1.70 7.55
CA SER A 469 12.42 -2.32 6.74
C SER A 469 11.97 -2.42 5.28
N LEU A 470 12.92 -2.32 4.36
CA LEU A 470 12.74 -2.73 2.97
C LEU A 470 13.25 -4.15 2.79
N VAL A 471 12.37 -5.05 2.34
CA VAL A 471 12.67 -6.46 2.13
C VAL A 471 12.48 -6.86 0.68
N LYS A 472 13.05 -8.00 0.29
CA LYS A 472 12.86 -8.55 -1.06
C LYS A 472 11.38 -8.82 -1.33
N SER A 473 10.98 -8.60 -2.57
CA SER A 473 9.62 -8.79 -3.08
C SER A 473 9.60 -9.88 -4.15
N GLY A 474 8.40 -10.39 -4.45
CA GLY A 474 8.16 -11.17 -5.68
C GLY A 474 8.10 -10.30 -6.96
N THR A 475 8.23 -8.98 -6.80
CA THR A 475 8.24 -8.00 -7.88
C THR A 475 9.62 -7.35 -8.08
N ASP A 476 9.76 -6.39 -8.99
CA ASP A 476 11.06 -5.75 -9.25
C ASP A 476 11.42 -4.62 -8.26
N MET A 477 10.47 -4.25 -7.39
CA MET A 477 10.62 -3.26 -6.33
C MET A 477 10.59 -3.90 -4.94
N PRO A 478 11.37 -3.38 -3.97
CA PRO A 478 11.30 -3.84 -2.57
C PRO A 478 9.90 -3.69 -1.97
N ARG A 479 9.61 -4.54 -0.98
CA ARG A 479 8.41 -4.47 -0.15
C ARG A 479 8.72 -3.75 1.17
N ILE A 480 7.83 -2.88 1.60
CA ILE A 480 7.89 -2.22 2.90
C ILE A 480 7.22 -3.16 3.91
N VAL A 481 7.93 -3.45 5.00
CA VAL A 481 7.39 -4.20 6.13
C VAL A 481 7.68 -3.47 7.43
N VAL A 482 6.80 -3.63 8.40
CA VAL A 482 7.04 -3.23 9.78
C VAL A 482 7.40 -4.48 10.58
N GLN A 483 8.51 -4.42 11.29
CA GLN A 483 9.05 -5.55 12.05
C GLN A 483 9.35 -5.15 13.48
N GLY A 484 9.32 -6.11 14.40
CA GLY A 484 9.86 -5.93 15.75
C GLY A 484 10.31 -7.25 16.34
N PHE A 485 11.26 -7.19 17.27
CA PHE A 485 11.97 -8.36 17.78
C PHE A 485 12.11 -8.30 19.30
N LEU A 486 11.87 -9.42 19.98
CA LEU A 486 12.01 -9.57 21.42
C LEU A 486 12.69 -10.90 21.77
N PRO A 487 13.65 -10.93 22.72
CA PRO A 487 14.19 -12.20 23.21
C PRO A 487 13.12 -13.08 23.83
N ILE A 488 12.96 -14.31 23.34
CA ILE A 488 11.89 -15.23 23.79
C ILE A 488 11.97 -15.48 25.29
N ALA A 489 13.19 -15.65 25.81
CA ALA A 489 13.45 -16.00 27.19
C ALA A 489 13.00 -14.92 28.20
N ARG A 490 12.78 -13.69 27.73
CA ARG A 490 12.49 -12.52 28.60
C ARG A 490 11.16 -11.85 28.31
N ALA A 491 10.54 -12.14 27.16
CA ALA A 491 9.26 -11.54 26.79
C ALA A 491 8.14 -12.09 27.68
N ARG A 492 7.36 -11.21 28.31
CA ARG A 492 6.07 -11.58 28.92
C ARG A 492 4.96 -11.45 27.88
N ASP A 493 3.80 -12.02 28.15
CA ASP A 493 2.64 -11.92 27.25
C ASP A 493 2.21 -10.47 27.00
N GLN A 494 2.36 -9.60 28.01
CA GLN A 494 2.16 -8.15 27.85
C GLN A 494 3.14 -7.51 26.88
N ASP A 495 4.41 -7.90 26.91
CA ASP A 495 5.44 -7.35 26.03
C ASP A 495 5.20 -7.82 24.59
N LEU A 496 4.80 -9.10 24.44
CA LEU A 496 4.43 -9.67 23.15
C LEU A 496 3.16 -9.02 22.58
N ALA A 497 2.11 -8.84 23.38
CA ALA A 497 0.90 -8.14 22.95
C ALA A 497 1.21 -6.70 22.51
N ALA A 498 2.03 -5.99 23.27
CA ALA A 498 2.47 -4.63 22.93
C ALA A 498 3.27 -4.61 21.61
N LEU A 499 4.20 -5.55 21.41
CA LEU A 499 4.95 -5.69 20.17
C LEU A 499 4.01 -5.95 18.97
N VAL A 500 3.11 -6.93 19.08
CA VAL A 500 2.16 -7.30 18.01
C VAL A 500 1.29 -6.10 17.65
N TYR A 501 0.72 -5.42 18.65
CA TYR A 501 -0.13 -4.26 18.43
C TYR A 501 0.63 -3.08 17.81
N GLN A 502 1.85 -2.77 18.30
CA GLN A 502 2.64 -1.66 17.76
C GLN A 502 3.07 -1.89 16.31
N VAL A 503 3.51 -3.12 15.98
CA VAL A 503 3.85 -3.47 14.59
C VAL A 503 2.64 -3.32 13.68
N ALA A 504 1.48 -3.85 14.09
CA ALA A 504 0.23 -3.72 13.34
C ALA A 504 -0.20 -2.25 13.18
N GLN A 505 -0.19 -1.46 14.26
CA GLN A 505 -0.59 -0.04 14.23
C GLN A 505 0.32 0.81 13.34
N VAL A 506 1.64 0.59 13.40
CA VAL A 506 2.59 1.33 12.55
C VAL A 506 2.44 0.92 11.09
N SER A 507 2.23 -0.37 10.82
CA SER A 507 1.99 -0.88 9.45
C SER A 507 0.74 -0.26 8.85
N ASP A 508 -0.38 -0.32 9.55
CA ASP A 508 -1.66 0.24 9.12
C ASP A 508 -1.59 1.76 8.89
N ARG A 509 -0.90 2.52 9.76
CA ARG A 509 -0.70 3.96 9.57
C ARG A 509 0.15 4.27 8.34
N LEU A 510 1.21 3.48 8.09
CA LEU A 510 2.03 3.63 6.89
C LEU A 510 1.22 3.28 5.64
N GLU A 511 0.49 2.16 5.66
CA GLU A 511 -0.38 1.75 4.58
C GLU A 511 -1.41 2.83 4.26
N GLN A 512 -2.06 3.40 5.27
CA GLN A 512 -3.02 4.48 5.11
C GLN A 512 -2.37 5.73 4.49
N ARG A 513 -1.19 6.11 4.98
CA ARG A 513 -0.46 7.29 4.46
C ARG A 513 -0.04 7.12 3.00
N ILE A 514 0.35 5.91 2.60
CA ILE A 514 0.90 5.66 1.26
C ILE A 514 -0.23 5.37 0.27
N PHE A 515 -1.15 4.48 0.63
CA PHE A 515 -2.14 3.87 -0.27
C PHE A 515 -3.59 4.28 0.03
N GLY A 516 -3.83 5.05 1.10
CA GLY A 516 -5.19 5.45 1.53
C GLY A 516 -5.87 4.45 2.46
N GLY A 517 -5.25 3.30 2.70
CA GLY A 517 -5.77 2.23 3.56
C GLY A 517 -6.73 1.31 2.81
N ASP A 518 -6.54 0.01 2.98
CA ASP A 518 -7.47 -0.98 2.44
C ASP A 518 -8.57 -1.27 3.48
N LEU A 519 -9.83 -1.30 3.07
CA LEU A 519 -10.92 -1.81 3.92
C LEU A 519 -10.84 -3.34 3.89
N ARG A 520 -9.85 -3.92 4.57
CA ARG A 520 -9.69 -5.39 4.68
C ARG A 520 -10.78 -6.03 5.53
#